data_AF-A0A7R9EFF1-F1
#
_entry.id   AF-A0A7R9EFF1-F1
#
_cell.length_a   1.000
_cell.length_b   1.000
_cell.length_c   1.000
_cell.angle_alpha   90.00
_cell.angle_beta   90.00
_cell.angle_gamma   90.00
#
_symmetry.space_group_name_H-M   'P 1'
#
loop_
_entity.id
_entity.type
_entity.pdbx_description
1 polymer ?
#
loop_
_entity_poly.entity_id
_entity_poly.type
_entity_poly.pdbx_seq_one_letter_code
_entity_poly.pdbx_strand_id
1 'polypeptide(L)'
;MSPILEAVRTKNSDLAENWSRSEHWATVEQLITASSSSLPTLSRHVALNNATGPNIGDQDEAAAPNGILWTCPHCTFLNPPELATCEMCSLPR
;
A
#
# COMPACT_ATOMS: atom_id res chain seq x y z
N MET A 1 7.76 -24.31 -7.61
CA MET A 1 6.40 -24.29 -8.21
C MET A 1 6.04 -25.56 -8.98
N SER A 2 7.00 -26.42 -9.36
CA SER A 2 6.72 -27.67 -10.10
C SER A 2 5.76 -28.67 -9.43
N PRO A 3 5.74 -28.87 -8.10
CA PRO A 3 4.93 -29.92 -7.48
C PRO A 3 3.41 -29.72 -7.60
N ILE A 4 2.93 -28.47 -7.45
CA ILE A 4 1.50 -28.17 -7.56
C ILE A 4 1.01 -28.30 -9.00
N LEU A 5 1.84 -27.93 -9.99
CA LEU A 5 1.52 -28.07 -11.40
C LEU A 5 1.40 -29.55 -11.81
N GLU A 6 2.22 -30.41 -11.23
CA GLU A 6 2.16 -31.85 -11.44
C GLU A 6 0.94 -32.49 -10.76
N ALA A 7 0.61 -32.06 -9.54
CA ALA A 7 -0.60 -32.48 -8.85
C ALA A 7 -1.87 -32.13 -9.65
N VAL A 8 -1.95 -30.91 -10.20
CA VAL A 8 -3.07 -30.48 -11.05
C VAL A 8 -3.12 -31.27 -12.36
N ARG A 9 -1.97 -31.48 -13.02
CA ARG A 9 -1.88 -32.25 -14.26
C ARG A 9 -2.34 -33.69 -14.09
N THR A 10 -1.96 -34.32 -12.98
CA THR A 10 -2.25 -35.74 -12.69
C THR A 10 -3.54 -35.93 -11.90
N LYS A 11 -4.24 -34.84 -11.53
CA LYS A 11 -5.41 -34.84 -10.63
C LYS A 11 -5.15 -35.60 -9.31
N ASN A 12 -3.91 -35.55 -8.84
CA ASN A 12 -3.51 -36.25 -7.62
C ASN A 12 -3.78 -35.35 -6.40
N SER A 13 -4.80 -35.70 -5.63
CA SER A 13 -5.21 -34.96 -4.42
C SER A 13 -4.16 -35.02 -3.30
N ASP A 14 -3.48 -36.15 -3.15
CA ASP A 14 -2.52 -36.36 -2.06
C ASP A 14 -1.28 -35.47 -2.25
N LEU A 15 -0.81 -35.35 -3.50
CA LEU A 15 0.28 -34.44 -3.84
C LEU A 15 -0.11 -32.97 -3.61
N ALA A 16 -1.35 -32.60 -3.90
CA ALA A 16 -1.85 -31.25 -3.65
C ALA A 16 -1.91 -30.95 -2.14
N GLU A 17 -2.40 -31.88 -1.33
CA GLU A 17 -2.49 -31.72 0.13
C GLU A 17 -1.11 -31.69 0.79
N ASN A 18 -0.17 -32.51 0.32
CA ASN A 18 1.21 -32.44 0.80
C ASN A 18 1.87 -31.11 0.43
N TRP A 19 1.63 -30.59 -0.77
CA TRP A 19 2.17 -29.31 -1.20
C TRP A 19 1.57 -28.12 -0.44
N SER A 20 0.27 -28.17 -0.10
CA SER A 20 -0.36 -27.10 0.69
C SER A 20 0.20 -26.99 2.10
N ARG A 21 0.89 -28.02 2.62
CA ARG A 21 1.61 -27.96 3.91
C ARG A 21 3.04 -27.43 3.79
N SER A 22 3.51 -27.09 2.59
CA SER A 22 4.88 -26.61 2.39
C SER A 22 5.06 -25.14 2.76
N GLU A 23 6.27 -24.78 3.20
CA GLU A 23 6.68 -23.41 3.53
C GLU A 23 6.45 -22.42 2.37
N HIS A 24 6.61 -22.89 1.13
CA HIS A 24 6.38 -22.07 -0.05
C HIS A 24 4.91 -21.63 -0.16
N TRP A 25 3.96 -22.52 0.15
CA TRP A 25 2.54 -22.18 0.16
C TRP A 25 2.19 -21.30 1.37
N ALA A 26 2.75 -21.61 2.55
CA ALA A 26 2.58 -20.78 3.75
C ALA A 26 3.00 -19.32 3.52
N THR A 27 4.11 -19.10 2.81
CA THR A 27 4.56 -17.74 2.44
C THR A 27 3.54 -17.03 1.53
N VAL A 28 2.94 -17.75 0.57
CA VAL A 28 1.91 -17.19 -0.31
C VAL A 28 0.66 -16.83 0.50
N GLU A 29 0.21 -17.68 1.41
CA GLU A 29 -0.91 -17.39 2.31
C GLU A 29 -0.65 -16.17 3.20
N GLN A 30 0.58 -16.03 3.72
CA GLN A 30 1.00 -14.85 4.49
C GLN A 30 0.94 -13.57 3.64
N LEU A 31 1.40 -13.60 2.39
CA LEU A 31 1.32 -12.45 1.48
C LEU A 31 -0.13 -12.09 1.14
N ILE A 32 -1.02 -13.07 0.95
CA ILE A 32 -2.46 -12.84 0.73
C ILE A 32 -3.10 -12.20 1.98
N THR A 33 -2.73 -12.67 3.17
CA THR A 33 -3.21 -12.11 4.44
C THR A 33 -2.72 -10.68 4.67
N ALA A 34 -1.44 -10.41 4.38
CA ALA A 34 -0.84 -9.08 4.51
C ALA A 34 -1.42 -8.08 3.48
N SER A 35 -1.72 -8.54 2.26
CA SER A 35 -2.31 -7.69 1.23
C SER A 35 -3.79 -7.37 1.51
N SER A 36 -4.55 -8.32 2.04
CA SER A 36 -5.95 -8.09 2.44
C SER A 36 -6.11 -7.22 3.70
N SER A 37 -5.07 -7.09 4.51
CA SER A 37 -5.04 -6.20 5.69
C SER A 37 -4.60 -4.76 5.36
N SER A 38 -4.47 -4.40 4.09
CA SER A 38 -4.35 -3.01 3.64
C SER A 38 -5.69 -2.24 3.68
N LEU A 39 -6.40 -2.32 4.81
CA LEU A 39 -7.45 -1.36 5.14
C LEU A 39 -6.81 -0.28 6.02
N PRO A 40 -6.94 1.01 5.66
CA PRO A 40 -6.58 2.07 6.58
C PRO A 40 -7.60 2.02 7.71
N THR A 41 -7.28 1.32 8.79
CA THR A 41 -7.90 1.60 10.07
C THR A 41 -7.49 3.03 10.37
N LEU A 42 -8.45 3.94 10.19
CA LEU A 42 -8.43 5.35 10.52
C LEU A 42 -7.92 5.50 11.96
N SER A 43 -6.60 5.45 12.16
CA SER A 43 -5.97 5.69 13.44
C SER A 43 -5.80 7.20 13.59
N ARG A 44 -6.97 7.80 13.82
CA ARG A 44 -7.20 8.86 14.79
C ARG A 44 -6.26 10.05 14.65
N HIS A 45 -6.72 11.00 13.86
CA HIS A 45 -6.33 12.40 13.96
C HIS A 45 -6.36 12.86 15.44
N VAL A 46 -5.20 12.93 16.08
CA VAL A 46 -5.00 13.89 17.17
C VAL A 46 -4.65 15.21 16.49
N ALA A 47 -5.68 15.92 16.05
CA ALA A 47 -5.59 17.32 15.72
C ALA A 47 -5.45 18.10 17.04
N LEU A 48 -4.21 18.38 17.44
CA LEU A 48 -3.89 19.35 18.48
C LEU A 48 -3.30 20.61 17.85
N ASN A 49 -4.06 21.23 16.94
CA ASN A 49 -3.77 22.57 16.45
C ASN A 49 -4.97 23.46 16.74
N ASN A 50 -5.13 23.88 18.00
CA ASN A 50 -6.05 24.95 18.37
C ASN A 50 -5.27 26.23 18.72
N ALA A 51 -5.14 27.07 17.71
CA ALA A 51 -5.23 28.53 17.70
C ALA A 51 -4.55 29.35 18.80
N THR A 52 -3.57 30.19 18.43
CA THR A 52 -3.67 31.67 18.52
C THR A 52 -2.47 32.37 17.89
N GLY A 53 -2.70 33.18 16.85
CA GLY A 53 -1.74 34.09 16.24
C GLY A 53 -2.34 34.80 15.02
N PRO A 54 -2.51 36.13 14.99
CA PRO A 54 -3.51 36.79 14.14
C PRO A 54 -3.00 37.22 12.75
N ASN A 55 -3.89 37.09 11.76
CA ASN A 55 -4.28 38.04 10.70
C ASN A 55 -3.20 38.95 10.06
N ILE A 56 -2.94 38.82 8.74
CA ILE A 56 -2.79 39.92 7.77
C ILE A 56 -3.08 39.38 6.35
N GLY A 57 -4.10 39.96 5.69
CA GLY A 57 -4.06 40.45 4.30
C GLY A 57 -3.89 39.50 3.11
N ASP A 58 -4.96 39.38 2.32
CA ASP A 58 -5.02 39.65 0.87
C ASP A 58 -3.72 39.50 0.04
N GLN A 59 -3.70 38.55 -0.92
CA GLN A 59 -3.39 38.78 -2.35
C GLN A 59 -3.18 37.46 -3.13
N ASP A 60 -3.73 37.44 -4.35
CA ASP A 60 -3.24 36.68 -5.50
C ASP A 60 -1.70 36.67 -5.56
N GLU A 61 -1.06 35.51 -5.75
CA GLU A 61 0.09 35.42 -6.66
C GLU A 61 0.52 33.96 -6.90
N ALA A 62 1.00 33.76 -8.12
CA ALA A 62 1.49 32.55 -8.74
C ALA A 62 2.66 31.84 -8.04
N ALA A 63 2.79 30.56 -8.41
CA ALA A 63 4.04 29.85 -8.66
C ALA A 63 5.08 29.77 -7.52
N ALA A 64 5.07 28.63 -6.84
CA ALA A 64 6.29 27.99 -6.35
C ALA A 64 6.26 26.50 -6.74
N PRO A 65 7.19 25.99 -7.58
CA PRO A 65 7.33 24.55 -7.82
C PRO A 65 8.13 23.93 -6.67
N ASN A 66 7.70 24.16 -5.44
CA ASN A 66 8.23 23.48 -4.26
C ASN A 66 7.18 22.48 -3.79
N GLY A 67 6.67 21.68 -4.73
CA GLY A 67 5.75 20.63 -4.37
C GLY A 67 6.52 19.62 -3.52
N ILE A 68 6.23 19.65 -2.22
CA ILE A 68 6.81 18.71 -1.26
C ILE A 68 6.43 17.31 -1.74
N LEU A 69 7.42 16.45 -1.94
CA LEU A 69 7.16 15.04 -2.27
C LEU A 69 6.17 14.46 -1.25
N TRP A 70 5.22 13.67 -1.71
CA TRP A 70 4.25 13.03 -0.81
C TRP A 70 4.64 11.57 -0.58
N THR A 71 4.65 11.16 0.68
CA THR A 71 4.84 9.76 1.05
C THR A 71 3.55 8.99 0.79
N CYS A 72 3.64 7.95 -0.03
CA CYS A 72 2.50 7.09 -0.33
C CYS A 72 1.98 6.40 0.94
N PRO A 73 0.67 6.51 1.26
CA PRO A 73 0.11 5.87 2.45
C PRO A 73 0.06 4.34 2.35
N HIS A 74 0.28 3.76 1.16
CA HIS A 74 0.20 2.31 0.92
C HIS A 74 1.57 1.61 0.92
N CYS A 75 2.58 2.24 0.31
CA CYS A 75 3.89 1.61 0.12
C CYS A 75 5.07 2.45 0.61
N THR A 76 4.83 3.61 1.25
CA THR A 76 5.84 4.53 1.81
C THR A 76 6.78 5.20 0.80
N PHE A 77 6.57 4.98 -0.50
CA PHE A 77 7.37 5.62 -1.55
C PHE A 77 7.14 7.14 -1.59
N LEU A 78 8.21 7.91 -1.82
CA LEU A 78 8.16 9.36 -1.97
C LEU A 78 7.85 9.70 -3.43
N ASN A 79 6.64 10.15 -3.70
CA ASN A 79 6.18 10.47 -5.05
C ASN A 79 6.34 11.97 -5.35
N PRO A 80 6.56 12.33 -6.62
CA PRO A 80 6.48 13.71 -7.08
C PRO A 80 5.10 14.34 -6.81
N PRO A 81 5.03 15.65 -6.50
CA PRO A 81 3.79 16.37 -6.22
C PRO A 81 2.82 16.43 -7.41
N GLU A 82 3.30 16.24 -8.64
CA GLU A 82 2.51 16.26 -9.87
C GLU A 82 1.68 14.97 -10.06
N LEU A 83 2.04 13.89 -9.38
CA LEU A 83 1.33 12.61 -9.48
C LEU A 83 0.19 12.52 -8.47
N ALA A 84 -1.01 12.22 -8.98
CA ALA A 84 -2.18 11.89 -8.15
C ALA A 84 -2.20 10.42 -7.71
N THR A 85 -1.36 9.57 -8.31
CA THR A 85 -1.24 8.13 -8.04
C THR A 85 0.21 7.75 -7.81
N CYS A 86 0.46 6.75 -6.97
CA CYS A 86 1.82 6.32 -6.65
C CYS A 86 2.50 5.63 -7.84
N GLU A 87 3.76 5.97 -8.12
CA GLU A 87 4.56 5.33 -9.16
C GLU A 87 4.84 3.84 -8.86
N MET A 88 5.06 3.50 -7.59
CA MET A 88 5.45 2.14 -7.19
C MET A 88 4.28 1.15 -7.09
N CYS A 89 3.12 1.59 -6.63
CA CYS A 89 1.96 0.70 -6.40
C CYS A 89 0.72 1.06 -7.22
N SER A 90 0.75 2.17 -7.97
CA SER A 90 -0.36 2.65 -8.81
C SER A 90 -1.66 2.95 -8.05
N LEU A 91 -1.62 3.08 -6.72
CA LEU A 91 -2.74 3.45 -5.88
C LEU A 91 -2.85 4.98 -5.73
N PRO A 92 -4.05 5.55 -5.56
CA PRO A 92 -4.24 6.99 -5.38
C PRO A 92 -3.57 7.52 -4.10
N ARG A 93 -3.23 8.81 -4.10
CA ARG A 93 -2.70 9.52 -2.93
C ARG A 93 -3.70 9.57 -1.77
#